data_AF-A0A833DCZ0-F1
#
_entry.id   AF-A0A833DCZ0-F1
#
_cell.length_a   1.000
_cell.length_b   1.000
_cell.length_c   1.000
_cell.angle_alpha   90.00
_cell.angle_beta   90.00
_cell.angle_gamma   90.00
#
_symmetry.space_group_name_H-M   'P 1'
#
loop_
_entity.id
_entity.type
_entity.pdbx_description
1 polymer ?
#
loop_
_entity_poly.entity_id
_entity_poly.type
_entity_poly.pdbx_seq_one_letter_code
_entity_poly.pdbx_strand_id
1 'polypeptide(L)' 'MIPVKVAISGQPGTGKTRTVLRIARMIEDKFQIGGFTTHPIEEDGELIGYNLKDYVTGEEELSASVRWDVKPRLPGRTP' A
#
# COMPACT_ATOMS: atom_id res chain seq x y z
N MET A 1 0.90 -24.75 12.94
CA MET A 1 1.94 -23.74 13.21
C MET A 1 1.27 -22.37 13.20
N ILE A 2 1.49 -21.52 14.19
CA ILE A 2 0.94 -20.16 14.20
C ILE A 2 1.89 -19.28 13.37
N PRO A 3 1.42 -18.54 12.35
CA PRO A 3 2.28 -17.69 11.55
C PRO A 3 2.88 -16.57 12.41
N VAL A 4 4.17 -16.33 12.23
CA VAL A 4 4.87 -15.22 12.90
C VAL A 4 4.35 -13.90 12.32
N LYS A 5 3.87 -13.02 13.19
CA LYS A 5 3.46 -11.65 12.83
C LYS A 5 4.63 -10.71 13.09
N VAL A 6 5.02 -9.94 12.08
CA VAL A 6 6.15 -9.01 12.17
C VAL A 6 5.65 -7.58 12.00
N ALA A 7 6.03 -6.70 12.92
CA ALA A 7 5.84 -5.26 12.80
C ALA A 7 7.21 -4.59 12.64
N ILE A 8 7.34 -3.66 11.71
CA ILE A 8 8.59 -2.92 11.45
C ILE A 8 8.44 -1.50 11.98
N SER A 9 9.27 -1.13 12.95
CA SER A 9 9.28 0.20 13.57
C SER A 9 10.54 0.99 13.20
N GLY A 10 10.56 2.29 13.54
CA GLY A 10 11.68 3.20 13.26
C GLY A 10 11.19 4.55 12.73
N GLN A 11 12.08 5.56 12.70
CA GLN A 11 11.73 6.92 12.25
C GLN A 11 11.11 6.92 10.84
N PRO A 12 10.16 7.81 10.52
CA PRO A 12 9.69 8.04 9.16
C PRO A 12 10.85 8.26 8.17
N GLY A 13 10.67 7.87 6.90
CA GLY A 13 11.72 8.06 5.87
C GLY A 13 12.92 7.10 5.93
N THR A 14 13.08 6.28 6.97
CA THR A 14 14.19 5.29 7.10
C THR A 14 14.17 4.13 6.10
N GLY A 15 13.16 4.07 5.22
CA GLY A 15 13.07 3.05 4.17
C GLY A 15 12.32 1.77 4.55
N LYS A 16 11.59 1.74 5.67
CA LYS A 16 10.79 0.57 6.11
C LYS A 16 9.90 0.00 5.00
N THR A 17 9.04 0.85 4.42
CA THR A 17 8.15 0.48 3.30
C THR A 17 8.96 -0.04 2.11
N ARG A 18 10.04 0.68 1.74
CA ARG A 18 10.92 0.28 0.63
C ARG A 18 11.54 -1.10 0.84
N THR A 19 11.97 -1.42 2.05
CA THR A 19 12.55 -2.72 2.39
C THR A 19 11.53 -3.84 2.24
N VAL A 20 10.32 -3.68 2.79
CA VAL A 20 9.25 -4.69 2.68
C VAL A 20 8.88 -4.95 1.22
N LEU A 21 8.70 -3.88 0.44
CA LEU A 21 8.36 -3.99 -0.98
C LEU A 21 9.48 -4.63 -1.80
N ARG A 22 10.75 -4.37 -1.45
CA ARG A 22 11.89 -5.03 -2.09
C ARG A 22 11.93 -6.52 -1.79
N ILE A 23 11.68 -6.92 -0.54
CA ILE A 23 11.60 -8.33 -0.15
C ILE A 23 10.47 -9.02 -0.91
N ALA A 24 9.28 -8.42 -0.94
CA ALA A 24 8.13 -8.94 -1.69
C ALA A 24 8.49 -9.20 -3.16
N ARG A 25 9.12 -8.22 -3.83
CA ARG A 25 9.57 -8.35 -5.22
C ARG A 25 10.63 -9.45 -5.42
N MET A 26 11.50 -9.69 -4.43
CA MET A 26 12.53 -10.73 -4.53
C MET A 26 11.98 -12.16 -4.44
N ILE A 27 10.74 -12.33 -3.98
CA ILE A 27 10.14 -13.65 -3.72
C ILE A 27 8.82 -13.85 -4.49
N GLU A 28 8.40 -12.88 -5.29
CA GLU A 28 7.12 -12.88 -6.02
C GLU A 28 7.03 -13.99 -7.08
N ASP A 29 8.18 -14.48 -7.55
CA ASP A 29 8.30 -15.61 -8.48
C ASP A 29 8.00 -16.96 -7.80
N LYS A 30 8.07 -17.02 -6.48
CA LYS A 30 7.94 -18.26 -5.67
C LYS A 30 6.69 -18.28 -4.80
N PHE A 31 6.18 -17.11 -4.43
CA PHE A 31 5.06 -16.98 -3.52
C PHE A 31 4.07 -15.94 -4.01
N GLN A 32 2.78 -16.24 -3.84
CA GLN A 32 1.73 -15.25 -4.04
C GLN A 32 1.81 -14.20 -2.91
N ILE A 33 2.05 -12.95 -3.30
CA ILE A 33 2.09 -11.81 -2.39
C ILE A 33 0.71 -11.14 -2.36
N GLY A 34 0.31 -10.68 -1.18
CA GLY A 34 -0.93 -9.92 -1.01
C GLY A 34 -0.78 -8.79 -0.01
N GLY A 35 -1.89 -8.15 0.31
CA GLY A 35 -1.92 -6.94 1.12
C GLY A 35 -1.92 -5.68 0.26
N PHE A 36 -1.73 -4.53 0.88
CA PHE A 36 -1.82 -3.24 0.20
C PHE A 36 -0.86 -2.21 0.79
N THR A 37 -0.58 -1.16 0.01
CA THR A 37 0.11 0.06 0.47
C THR A 37 -0.69 1.29 0.11
N THR A 38 -0.49 2.37 0.86
CA THR A 38 -0.98 3.70 0.52
C THR A 38 0.16 4.56 -0.04
N HIS A 39 -0.16 5.38 -1.04
CA HIS A 39 0.76 6.34 -1.65
C HIS A 39 0.14 7.73 -1.56
N PRO A 40 0.84 8.72 -0.99
CA PRO A 40 0.33 10.07 -0.86
C PRO A 40 0.16 10.72 -2.25
N ILE A 41 -0.91 11.50 -2.39
CA ILE A 41 -1.15 12.38 -3.54
C ILE A 41 -0.87 13.80 -3.05
N GLU A 42 0.10 14.46 -3.67
CA GLU A 42 0.51 15.82 -3.35
C GLU A 42 0.27 16.73 -4.56
N GLU A 43 -0.37 17.86 -4.32
CA GLU A 43 -0.56 18.94 -5.30
C GLU A 43 -0.19 20.27 -4.65
N ASP A 44 0.60 21.09 -5.34
CA ASP A 44 1.08 22.39 -4.85
C ASP A 44 1.76 22.35 -3.46
N GLY A 45 2.36 21.20 -3.11
CA GLY A 45 3.01 20.97 -1.82
C GLY A 45 2.05 20.58 -0.68
N GLU A 46 0.77 20.39 -0.98
CA GLU A 46 -0.24 19.94 -0.02
C GLU A 46 -0.62 18.48 -0.26
N LEU A 47 -0.75 17.72 0.84
CA LEU A 47 -1.28 16.36 0.81
C LEU A 47 -2.80 16.41 0.61
N ILE A 48 -3.26 16.02 -0.58
CA ILE A 48 -4.68 16.09 -0.96
C ILE A 48 -5.39 14.73 -0.93
N GLY A 49 -4.66 13.64 -0.75
CA GLY A 49 -5.24 12.31 -0.72
C GLY A 49 -4.24 11.17 -0.66
N TYR A 50 -4.75 9.96 -0.81
CA TYR A 50 -3.97 8.74 -0.90
C TYR A 50 -4.54 7.81 -1.96
N ASN A 51 -3.66 7.30 -2.82
CA ASN A 51 -3.94 6.09 -3.57
C ASN A 51 -3.70 4.87 -2.71
N LEU A 52 -4.44 3.80 -2.95
CA LEU A 52 -4.21 2.49 -2.36
C LEU A 52 -3.90 1.52 -3.48
N LYS A 53 -2.83 0.75 -3.32
CA LYS A 53 -2.41 -0.30 -4.25
C LYS A 53 -2.62 -1.68 -3.64
N ASP A 54 -3.37 -2.55 -4.30
CA ASP A 54 -3.52 -3.96 -3.91
C ASP A 54 -2.47 -4.82 -4.63
N TYR A 55 -1.70 -5.60 -3.86
CA TYR A 55 -0.64 -6.47 -4.42
C TYR A 55 -1.14 -7.81 -4.94
N VAL A 56 -2.41 -8.15 -4.69
CA VAL A 56 -3.07 -9.35 -5.25
C VAL A 56 -3.54 -9.09 -6.68
N THR A 57 -4.14 -7.93 -6.94
CA THR A 57 -4.67 -7.56 -8.26
C THR A 57 -3.69 -6.72 -9.07
N GLY A 58 -2.77 -6.02 -8.40
CA GLY A 58 -1.86 -5.05 -9.01
C GLY A 58 -2.49 -3.68 -9.27
N GLU A 59 -3.78 -3.52 -8.96
CA GLU A 59 -4.54 -2.29 -9.19
C GLU A 59 -4.24 -1.22 -8.14
N GLU A 60 -4.39 0.04 -8.55
CA GLU A 60 -4.18 1.20 -7.70
C GLU A 60 -5.26 2.26 -7.96
N GLU A 61 -5.96 2.68 -6.90
CA GLU A 61 -7.07 3.64 -6.99
C GLU A 61 -7.06 4.66 -5.85
N LEU A 62 -7.75 5.79 -6.05
CA LEU A 62 -7.96 6.80 -5.02
C LEU A 62 -8.77 6.20 -3.86
N SER A 63 -8.21 6.28 -2.66
CA SER A 63 -8.80 5.70 -1.44
C SER A 63 -9.28 6.76 -0.45
N ALA A 64 -8.60 7.89 -0.40
CA ALA A 64 -8.96 9.02 0.45
C ALA A 64 -8.65 10.33 -0.26
N SER A 65 -9.52 11.32 -0.11
CA SER A 65 -9.31 12.67 -0.63
C SER A 65 -9.95 13.71 0.27
N VAL A 66 -9.35 14.90 0.31
CA VAL A 66 -9.97 16.11 0.89
C VAL A 66 -10.90 16.83 -0.11
N ARG A 67 -10.85 16.49 -1.40
CA ARG A 67 -11.60 17.16 -2.48
C ARG A 67 -12.76 16.34 -3.03
N TRP A 68 -12.58 15.02 -3.13
CA TRP A 68 -13.57 14.11 -3.69
C TRP A 68 -14.22 13.28 -2.58
N ASP A 69 -15.53 13.02 -2.68
CA ASP A 69 -16.19 12.05 -1.81
C ASP A 69 -15.77 10.64 -2.26
N VAL A 70 -14.92 10.00 -1.45
CA VAL A 70 -14.37 8.68 -1.75
C VAL A 70 -14.81 7.71 -0.66
N LYS A 71 -15.42 6.59 -1.05
CA LYS A 71 -15.63 5.47 -0.13
C LYS A 71 -14.35 4.63 -0.10
N PRO A 72 -13.70 4.45 1.06
CA PRO A 72 -12.49 3.65 1.15
C PRO A 72 -12.77 2.21 0.70
N ARG A 73 -12.05 1.76 -0.33
CA ARG A 73 -12.15 0.40 -0.89
C ARG A 73 -10.76 -0.14 -1.19
N LEU A 74 -10.66 -1.46 -1.23
CA LEU A 74 -9.51 -2.18 -1.78
C LEU A 74 -9.76 -2.39 -3.28
N PRO A 75 -8.90 -1.85 -4.17
CA PRO A 75 -8.99 -2.05 -5.61
C PRO A 75 -9.09 -3.53 -5.97
N GLY A 76 -9.96 -3.85 -6.94
CA GLY A 76 -10.09 -5.20 -7.49
C GLY A 76 -10.68 -6.27 -6.55
N ARG A 77 -11.13 -5.89 -5.35
CA ARG A 77 -11.80 -6.80 -4.38
C ARG A 77 -13.25 -6.43 -4.07
N THR A 78 -13.80 -5.41 -4.72
CA THR A 78 -15.20 -5.03 -4.60
C THR A 78 -15.91 -5.35 -5.92
N PRO A 79 -17.10 -6.00 -5.89
CA PRO A 79 -17.89 -6.24 -7.11
C PRO A 79 -18.36 -4.95 -7.78
#